data_AF-A0A4Y2B4X9-F1
#
_entry.id   AF-A0A4Y2B4X9-F1
#
_cell.length_a   1.000
_cell.length_b   1.000
_cell.length_c   1.000
_cell.angle_alpha   90.00
_cell.angle_beta   90.00
_cell.angle_gamma   90.00
#
_symmetry.space_group_name_H-M   'P 1'
#
loop_
_entity.id
_entity.type
_entity.pdbx_description
1 polymer ?
#
loop_
_entity_poly.entity_id
_entity_poly.type
_entity_poly.pdbx_seq_one_letter_code
_entity_poly.pdbx_strand_id
1 'polypeptide(L)'
;MEWFEPLGIKLVGVYHTKIDIEFVLEEFKDVFSEDVGSYKGPAISLPVDPKFPPISFKARNIPYAMRKKVGVAIDKLLDQGLLEPISNPKWSTPIVPIIKQSEESLC
;
A
#
# COMPACT_ATOMS: atom_id res chain seq x y z
N MET A 1 -3.63 28.43 18.07
CA MET A 1 -4.14 29.13 16.87
C MET A 1 -3.28 30.33 16.46
N GLU A 2 -2.04 30.46 16.95
CA GLU A 2 -1.19 31.64 16.68
C GLU A 2 -0.52 31.66 15.30
N TRP A 3 -0.72 30.63 14.47
CA TRP A 3 -0.03 30.50 13.19
C TRP A 3 -0.79 31.11 11.99
N PHE A 4 -2.03 31.58 12.18
CA PHE A 4 -2.83 32.17 11.08
C PHE A 4 -2.32 33.55 10.64
N GLU A 5 -1.96 34.41 11.58
CA GLU A 5 -1.46 35.77 11.30
C GLU A 5 -0.14 35.76 10.50
N PRO A 6 0.90 34.99 10.87
CA PRO A 6 2.14 34.90 10.08
C PRO A 6 1.93 34.41 8.64
N LEU A 7 0.88 33.63 8.38
CA LEU A 7 0.56 33.11 7.06
C LEU A 7 -0.46 33.97 6.28
N GLY A 8 -0.93 35.08 6.86
CA GLY A 8 -1.94 35.93 6.25
C GLY A 8 -3.31 35.26 6.07
N ILE A 9 -3.58 34.18 6.81
CA ILE A 9 -4.83 33.44 6.72
C ILE A 9 -5.87 34.18 7.57
N LYS A 10 -6.86 34.77 6.91
CA LYS A 10 -8.00 35.42 7.57
C LYS A 10 -9.22 34.51 7.53
N LEU A 11 -9.79 34.22 8.70
CA LEU A 11 -11.04 33.47 8.78
C LEU A 11 -12.20 34.41 8.45
N VAL A 12 -12.72 34.31 7.23
CA VAL A 12 -13.72 35.25 6.70
C VAL A 12 -15.15 34.88 7.13
N GLY A 13 -15.34 33.69 7.70
CA GLY A 13 -16.62 33.19 8.20
C GLY A 13 -16.64 31.67 8.29
N VAL A 14 -17.71 31.13 8.87
CA VAL A 14 -17.99 29.68 8.86
C VAL A 14 -18.99 29.42 7.75
N TYR A 15 -18.56 28.73 6.70
CA TYR A 15 -19.44 28.28 5.63
C TYR A 15 -20.15 27.02 6.10
N HIS A 16 -21.47 27.07 6.26
CA HIS A 16 -22.26 25.88 6.55
C HIS A 16 -22.53 25.12 5.26
N THR A 17 -22.13 23.86 5.20
CA THR A 17 -22.56 22.96 4.12
C THR A 17 -23.95 22.43 4.46
N LYS A 18 -24.81 22.25 3.45
CA LYS A 18 -26.13 21.60 3.62
C LYS A 18 -26.06 20.09 3.38
N ILE A 19 -24.85 19.56 3.20
CA ILE A 19 -24.61 18.17 2.82
C ILE A 19 -24.26 17.41 4.08
N ASP A 20 -25.02 16.36 4.33
CA ASP A 20 -24.83 15.49 5.48
C ASP A 20 -23.59 14.61 5.30
N ILE A 21 -22.84 14.37 6.38
CA ILE A 21 -21.61 13.57 6.26
C ILE A 21 -21.94 12.11 5.95
N GLU A 22 -23.03 11.60 6.51
CA GLU A 22 -23.58 10.27 6.22
C GLU A 22 -23.89 10.10 4.73
N PHE A 23 -24.40 11.15 4.09
CA PHE A 23 -24.66 11.13 2.64
C PHE A 23 -23.37 10.97 1.83
N VAL A 24 -22.33 11.73 2.16
CA VAL A 24 -21.02 11.65 1.47
C VAL A 24 -20.36 10.29 1.68
N LEU A 25 -20.43 9.76 2.90
CA LEU A 25 -19.87 8.45 3.22
C LEU A 25 -20.58 7.33 2.46
N GLU A 26 -21.89 7.42 2.27
CA GLU A 26 -22.63 6.44 1.46
C GLU A 26 -22.35 6.60 -0.05
N GLU A 27 -22.32 7.84 -0.55
CA GLU A 27 -22.06 8.13 -1.97
C GLU A 27 -20.69 7.64 -2.43
N PHE A 28 -19.67 7.82 -1.58
CA PHE A 28 -18.27 7.47 -1.87
C PHE A 28 -17.75 6.32 -1.01
N LYS A 29 -18.62 5.38 -0.63
CA LYS A 29 -18.25 4.28 0.26
C LYS A 29 -17.09 3.42 -0.23
N ASP A 30 -16.88 3.35 -1.54
CA ASP A 30 -15.77 2.63 -2.18
C ASP A 30 -14.42 3.32 -1.97
N VAL A 31 -14.41 4.65 -1.79
CA VAL A 31 -13.19 5.41 -1.44
C VAL A 31 -12.81 5.20 0.02
N PHE A 32 -13.82 4.99 0.89
CA PHE A 32 -13.65 4.82 2.33
C PHE A 32 -13.68 3.36 2.79
N SER A 33 -13.73 2.39 1.86
CA SER A 33 -13.69 0.98 2.22
C SER A 33 -12.36 0.61 2.86
N GLU A 34 -12.36 -0.28 3.84
CA GLU A 34 -11.14 -0.86 4.39
C GLU A 34 -10.43 -1.80 3.40
N ASP A 35 -11.13 -2.21 2.35
CA ASP A 35 -10.61 -3.05 1.28
C ASP A 35 -9.60 -2.30 0.41
N VAL A 36 -8.59 -3.03 -0.07
CA VAL A 36 -7.60 -2.49 -0.99
C VAL A 36 -8.18 -2.48 -2.41
N GLY A 37 -8.45 -1.29 -2.93
CA GLY A 37 -8.90 -1.12 -4.31
C GLY A 37 -7.84 -1.53 -5.34
N SER A 38 -8.29 -1.92 -6.54
CA SER A 38 -7.42 -2.23 -7.68
C SER A 38 -7.45 -1.11 -8.72
N TYR A 39 -6.31 -0.88 -9.40
CA TYR A 39 -6.23 0.06 -10.51
C TYR A 39 -7.11 -0.39 -11.68
N LYS A 40 -8.03 0.47 -12.12
CA LYS A 40 -9.02 0.17 -13.18
C LYS A 40 -8.62 0.67 -14.58
N GLY A 41 -7.42 1.23 -14.73
CA GLY A 41 -6.94 1.72 -16.02
C GLY A 41 -6.27 0.65 -16.88
N PRO A 42 -5.66 1.03 -18.02
CA PRO A 42 -4.96 0.11 -18.91
C PRO A 42 -3.78 -0.61 -18.22
N ALA A 43 -3.40 -1.77 -18.74
CA ALA A 43 -2.24 -2.49 -18.22
C ALA A 43 -0.97 -1.61 -18.23
N ILE A 44 -0.24 -1.61 -17.11
CA ILE A 44 1.01 -0.87 -16.96
C ILE A 44 2.14 -1.71 -17.55
N SER A 45 2.96 -1.10 -18.41
CA SER A 45 4.17 -1.74 -18.97
C SER A 45 5.42 -1.03 -18.46
N LEU A 46 6.38 -1.80 -17.96
CA LEU A 46 7.68 -1.31 -17.50
C LEU A 46 8.76 -1.80 -18.49
N PRO A 47 9.18 -0.98 -19.47
CA PRO A 47 10.20 -1.40 -20.42
C PRO A 47 11.56 -1.53 -19.73
N VAL A 48 12.23 -2.67 -19.96
CA VAL A 48 13.58 -2.94 -19.46
C VAL A 48 14.54 -2.86 -20.64
N ASP A 49 15.68 -2.19 -20.48
CA ASP A 49 16.72 -2.15 -21.52
C ASP A 49 17.24 -3.58 -21.79
N PRO A 50 17.14 -4.07 -23.04
CA PRO A 50 17.50 -5.45 -23.39
C PRO A 50 18.99 -5.77 -23.20
N LYS A 51 19.85 -4.77 -23.01
CA LYS A 51 21.27 -4.97 -22.68
C LYS A 51 21.47 -5.59 -21.29
N PHE A 52 20.48 -5.48 -20.40
CA PHE A 52 20.56 -6.01 -19.04
C PHE A 52 19.83 -7.35 -18.94
N PRO A 53 20.56 -8.46 -18.74
CA PRO A 53 19.92 -9.77 -18.57
C PRO A 53 19.17 -9.83 -17.24
N PRO A 54 18.13 -10.68 -17.14
CA PRO A 54 17.43 -10.92 -15.89
C PRO A 54 18.35 -11.40 -14.76
N ILE A 55 18.16 -10.83 -13.57
CA ILE A 55 18.89 -11.19 -12.36
C ILE A 55 17.94 -11.89 -11.40
N SER A 56 18.33 -13.08 -10.94
CA SER A 56 17.59 -13.87 -9.98
C SER A 56 18.46 -14.17 -8.75
N PHE A 57 17.97 -13.73 -7.60
CA PHE A 57 18.54 -14.02 -6.29
C PHE A 57 17.70 -15.05 -5.53
N LYS A 58 18.39 -15.84 -4.70
CA LYS A 58 17.74 -16.73 -3.72
C LYS A 58 17.07 -15.92 -2.61
N ALA A 59 16.00 -16.46 -2.02
CA ALA A 59 15.36 -15.88 -0.86
C ALA A 59 16.35 -15.70 0.31
N ARG A 60 16.19 -14.62 1.07
CA ARG A 60 17.03 -14.32 2.23
C ARG A 60 16.70 -15.28 3.38
N ASN A 61 17.74 -15.81 4.04
CA ASN A 61 17.56 -16.51 5.30
C ASN A 61 17.09 -15.52 6.38
N ILE A 62 15.91 -15.78 6.94
CA ILE A 62 15.33 -14.97 8.01
C ILE A 62 15.34 -15.73 9.35
N PRO A 63 15.47 -15.02 10.50
CA PRO A 63 15.40 -15.64 11.82
C PRO A 63 14.15 -16.50 12.00
N TYR A 64 14.29 -17.63 12.69
CA TYR A 64 13.19 -18.58 12.89
C TYR A 64 11.94 -17.92 13.48
N ALA A 65 12.12 -17.04 14.47
CA ALA A 65 11.04 -16.33 15.14
C ALA A 65 10.22 -15.43 14.18
N MET A 66 10.80 -14.99 13.07
CA MET A 66 10.14 -14.12 12.08
C MET A 66 9.40 -14.90 10.99
N ARG A 67 9.74 -16.17 10.75
CA ARG A 67 9.19 -16.96 9.63
C ARG A 67 7.67 -17.01 9.64
N LYS A 68 7.07 -17.23 10.82
CA LYS A 68 5.61 -17.29 10.96
C LYS A 68 4.95 -15.94 10.59
N LYS A 69 5.49 -14.83 11.09
CA LYS A 69 4.94 -13.50 10.80
C LYS A 69 5.05 -13.15 9.33
N VAL A 70 6.20 -13.46 8.70
CA VAL A 70 6.41 -13.25 7.26
C VAL A 70 5.44 -14.08 6.43
N GLY A 71 5.23 -15.36 6.78
CA GLY A 71 4.25 -16.22 6.11
C GLY A 71 2.85 -15.63 6.14
N VAL A 72 2.37 -15.26 7.34
CA VAL A 72 1.04 -14.65 7.51
C VAL A 72 0.88 -13.35 6.70
N ALA A 73 1.93 -12.52 6.65
CA ALA A 73 1.90 -11.30 5.84
C ALA A 73 1.82 -11.61 4.34
N ILE A 74 2.56 -12.60 3.85
CA ILE A 74 2.50 -13.03 2.44
C ILE A 74 1.12 -13.61 2.12
N ASP A 75 0.57 -14.48 2.97
CA ASP A 75 -0.76 -15.07 2.78
C ASP A 75 -1.83 -13.98 2.72
N LYS A 76 -1.78 -12.98 3.61
CA LYS A 76 -2.68 -11.83 3.54
C LYS A 76 -2.59 -11.06 2.21
N LEU A 77 -1.38 -10.86 1.68
CA LEU A 77 -1.19 -10.17 0.39
C LEU A 77 -1.71 -11.00 -0.79
N LEU A 78 -1.61 -12.33 -0.71
CA LEU A 78 -2.21 -13.25 -1.70
C LEU A 78 -3.74 -13.19 -1.63
N ASP A 79 -4.32 -13.25 -0.42
CA ASP A 79 -5.77 -13.19 -0.20
C ASP A 79 -6.36 -11.85 -0.68
N GLN A 80 -5.62 -10.75 -0.52
CA GLN A 80 -5.98 -9.42 -1.03
C GLN A 80 -5.79 -9.26 -2.55
N GLY A 81 -5.19 -10.25 -3.23
CA GLY A 81 -4.88 -10.18 -4.66
C GLY A 81 -3.78 -9.19 -5.03
N LEU A 82 -2.97 -8.75 -4.05
CA LEU A 82 -1.82 -7.85 -4.27
C LEU A 82 -0.60 -8.60 -4.78
N LEU A 83 -0.47 -9.88 -4.43
CA LEU A 83 0.55 -10.78 -4.95
C LEU A 83 -0.11 -11.94 -5.68
N GLU A 84 0.58 -12.46 -6.68
CA GLU A 84 0.21 -13.69 -7.38
C GLU A 84 1.42 -14.65 -7.42
N PRO A 85 1.19 -15.96 -7.27
CA PRO A 85 2.26 -16.95 -7.40
C PRO A 85 2.67 -17.10 -8.85
N ILE A 86 3.98 -17.02 -9.11
CA ILE A 86 4.56 -17.21 -10.45
C ILE A 86 5.52 -18.40 -10.46
N SER A 87 5.48 -19.18 -11.53
CA SER A 87 6.42 -20.27 -11.76
C SER A 87 7.65 -19.77 -12.53
N ASN A 88 8.84 -20.19 -12.08
CA ASN A 88 10.14 -19.92 -12.73
C ASN A 88 10.38 -18.44 -13.09
N PRO A 89 10.43 -17.54 -12.09
CA PRO A 89 10.64 -16.12 -12.33
C PRO A 89 12.00 -15.84 -12.97
N LYS A 90 12.01 -15.06 -14.05
CA LYS A 90 13.27 -14.56 -14.67
C LYS A 90 13.98 -13.55 -13.77
N TRP A 91 13.21 -12.76 -13.02
CA TRP A 91 13.70 -11.76 -12.08
C TRP A 91 13.27 -12.13 -10.67
N SER A 92 14.20 -12.15 -9.71
CA SER A 92 13.84 -12.34 -8.31
C SER A 92 14.75 -11.55 -7.38
N THR A 93 14.13 -10.84 -6.45
CA THR A 93 14.81 -10.05 -5.41
C THR A 93 14.42 -10.58 -4.04
N PRO A 94 15.37 -10.75 -3.10
CA PRO A 94 15.04 -11.25 -1.77
C PRO A 94 14.28 -10.18 -0.97
N ILE A 95 13.17 -10.57 -0.34
CA ILE A 95 12.41 -9.71 0.59
C ILE A 95 13.22 -9.50 1.88
N VAL A 96 13.15 -8.29 2.43
CA VAL A 96 13.75 -7.93 3.72
C VAL A 96 12.62 -7.58 4.70
N PRO A 97 12.26 -8.47 5.63
CA PRO A 97 11.16 -8.20 6.54
C PRO A 97 11.54 -7.16 7.59
N ILE A 98 10.68 -6.18 7.80
CA ILE A 98 10.85 -5.14 8.82
C ILE A 98 9.75 -5.28 9.88
N ILE A 99 10.15 -5.45 11.15
CA ILE A 99 9.20 -5.47 12.27
C ILE A 99 8.86 -4.03 12.65
N LYS A 100 7.59 -3.64 12.47
CA LYS A 100 7.07 -2.38 12.98
C LYS A 100 6.66 -2.54 14.45
N GLN A 101 6.74 -1.45 15.23
CA GLN A 101 6.36 -1.44 16.65
C GLN A 101 4.85 -1.62 16.88
N SER A 102 4.01 -1.30 15.88
CA SER A 102 2.60 -1.70 15.88
C SER A 102 2.52 -3.21 15.61
N GLU A 103 1.89 -3.96 16.50
CA GLU A 103 2.05 -5.41 16.66
C GLU A 103 1.70 -6.28 15.43
N GLU A 104 1.10 -5.71 14.38
CA GLU A 104 0.42 -6.46 13.32
C GLU A 104 0.97 -6.28 11.91
N SER A 105 2.03 -5.50 11.69
CA SER A 105 2.45 -5.20 10.31
C SER A 105 3.94 -5.39 10.07
N LEU A 106 4.26 -6.32 9.18
CA LEU A 106 5.54 -6.35 8.47
C LEU A 106 5.40 -5.47 7.22
N CYS A 107 6.38 -4.60 7.00
CA CYS A 107 6.58 -3.94 5.71
C CYS A 107 7.45 -4.81 4.80
#